data_AF-A0A1V5BMM7-F1
#
_entry.id   AF-A0A1V5BMM7-F1
#
_cell.length_a   1.000
_cell.length_b   1.000
_cell.length_c   1.000
_cell.angle_alpha   90.00
_cell.angle_beta   90.00
_cell.angle_gamma   90.00
#
_symmetry.space_group_name_H-M   'P 1'
#
loop_
_entity.id
_entity.type
_entity.pdbx_description
1 polymer ?
#
loop_
_entity_poly.entity_id
_entity_poly.type
_entity_poly.pdbx_seq_one_letter_code
_entity_poly.pdbx_strand_id
1 'polypeptide(L)' 'MPSPEDQRRAIEAFLSREVLPYAPDAWYDPASVKVGYEINFNRYFYKPKALRSLEEIRADLLAVEKEAEGFLEEILEG' A
#
# COMPACT_ATOMS: atom_id res chain seq x y z
N MET A 1 6.02 -24.67 -10.36
CA MET A 1 6.10 -24.13 -9.00
C MET A 1 7.49 -24.43 -8.45
N PRO A 2 8.06 -23.57 -7.58
CA PRO A 2 9.34 -23.87 -6.92
C PRO A 2 9.25 -25.16 -6.11
N SER A 3 10.34 -25.93 -6.07
CA SER A 3 10.42 -27.17 -5.31
C SER A 3 10.39 -26.91 -3.79
N PRO A 4 10.10 -27.93 -2.96
CA PRO A 4 10.19 -27.79 -1.50
C PRO A 4 11.59 -27.36 -1.02
N GLU A 5 12.65 -27.77 -1.71
CA GLU A 5 14.03 -27.36 -1.38
C GLU A 5 14.27 -25.87 -1.71
N ASP A 6 13.75 -25.40 -2.84
CA ASP A 6 13.83 -23.99 -3.21
C ASP A 6 13.12 -23.11 -2.17
N GLN A 7 11.97 -23.56 -1.66
CA GLN A 7 11.21 -22.86 -0.63
C GLN A 7 11.97 -22.79 0.69
N ARG A 8 12.58 -23.89 1.13
CA ARG A 8 13.39 -23.91 2.36
C ARG A 8 14.58 -22.94 2.25
N ARG A 9 15.31 -22.98 1.13
CA ARG A 9 16.44 -22.06 0.88
C ARG A 9 16.01 -20.60 0.90
N ALA A 10 14.86 -20.29 0.32
CA ALA A 10 14.32 -18.93 0.33
C ALA A 10 13.97 -18.44 1.75
N ILE A 11 13.34 -19.30 2.57
CA ILE A 11 13.00 -18.99 3.96
C ILE A 11 14.26 -18.76 4.79
N GLU A 12 15.25 -19.66 4.70
CA GLU A 12 16.52 -19.55 5.43
C GLU A 12 17.29 -18.28 5.05
N ALA A 13 17.37 -17.96 3.76
CA ALA A 13 18.02 -16.73 3.28
C ALA A 13 17.31 -15.46 3.80
N PHE A 14 15.98 -15.46 3.85
CA PHE A 14 15.22 -14.35 4.41
C PHE A 14 15.43 -14.21 5.93
N LEU A 15 15.31 -15.30 6.69
CA LEU A 15 15.55 -15.27 8.14
C LEU A 15 16.94 -14.73 8.47
N SER A 16 17.97 -15.20 7.77
CA SER A 16 19.36 -14.77 7.98
C SER A 16 19.57 -13.28 7.70
N ARG A 17 18.93 -12.72 6.67
CA ARG A 17 19.17 -11.34 6.23
C ARG A 17 18.29 -10.33 6.97
N GLU A 18 17.04 -10.68 7.22
CA GLU A 18 16.00 -9.72 7.63
C GLU A 18 15.51 -9.93 9.06
N VAL A 19 15.68 -11.13 9.65
CA VAL A 19 15.13 -11.46 10.98
C VAL A 19 16.22 -11.58 12.03
N LEU A 20 17.17 -12.49 11.85
CA LEU A 20 18.20 -12.80 12.85
C LEU A 20 19.08 -11.61 13.26
N PRO A 21 19.35 -10.59 12.42
CA PRO A 21 20.06 -9.39 12.87
C PRO A 21 19.32 -8.58 13.95
N TYR A 22 17.98 -8.68 14.00
CA TYR A 22 17.13 -7.94 14.93
C TYR A 22 16.55 -8.83 16.04
N ALA A 23 16.40 -10.13 15.78
CA ALA A 23 15.88 -11.14 16.71
C ALA A 23 16.69 -12.45 16.59
N PRO A 24 17.83 -12.57 17.29
CA PRO A 24 18.76 -13.70 17.14
C PRO A 24 18.20 -15.06 17.55
N ASP A 25 17.17 -15.08 18.40
CA ASP A 25 16.48 -16.27 18.90
C ASP A 25 15.25 -16.65 18.07
N ALA A 26 14.99 -15.93 16.97
CA ALA A 26 13.87 -16.22 16.09
C ALA A 26 14.04 -17.57 15.38
N TRP A 27 12.95 -18.32 15.31
CA TRP A 27 12.85 -19.60 14.62
C TRP A 27 11.48 -19.74 13.96
N TYR A 28 11.35 -20.71 13.05
CA TYR A 28 10.07 -21.05 12.42
C TYR A 28 9.87 -22.56 12.43
N ASP A 29 8.61 -23.02 12.44
CA ASP A 29 8.27 -24.42 12.32
C ASP A 29 8.11 -24.80 10.83
N PRO A 30 8.97 -25.67 10.26
CA PRO A 30 8.84 -26.10 8.87
C PRO A 30 7.52 -26.79 8.54
N ALA A 31 6.88 -27.46 9.50
CA ALA A 31 5.57 -28.10 9.31
C ALA A 31 4.41 -27.10 9.23
N SER A 32 4.62 -25.88 9.74
CA SER A 32 3.63 -24.80 9.69
C SER A 32 3.63 -24.03 8.37
N VAL A 33 4.60 -24.29 7.49
CA VAL A 33 4.73 -23.61 6.19
C VAL A 33 3.52 -23.94 5.31
N LYS A 34 2.78 -22.91 4.91
CA LYS A 34 1.62 -23.02 4.02
C LYS A 34 1.83 -22.16 2.79
N VAL A 35 1.72 -22.77 1.62
CA VAL A 35 1.68 -22.07 0.33
C VAL A 35 0.22 -21.79 0.00
N GLY A 36 -0.13 -20.53 -0.28
CA GLY A 36 -1.50 -20.14 -0.63
C GLY A 36 -2.30 -19.46 0.49
N TYR A 37 -1.64 -18.67 1.35
CA TYR A 37 -2.35 -17.78 2.27
C TYR A 37 -2.28 -16.34 1.78
N GLU A 38 -3.42 -15.65 1.84
CA GLU A 38 -3.49 -14.23 1.53
C GLU A 38 -3.10 -13.44 2.78
N ILE A 39 -1.94 -12.76 2.74
CA ILE A 39 -1.68 -11.68 3.69
C ILE A 39 -2.49 -10.49 3.20
N ASN A 40 -3.56 -10.16 3.92
CA ASN A 40 -4.27 -8.92 3.65
C ASN A 40 -3.40 -7.75 4.11
N PHE A 41 -2.54 -7.24 3.20
CA PHE A 41 -1.63 -6.14 3.51
C PHE A 41 -2.38 -4.89 3.97
N ASN A 42 -3.57 -4.64 3.42
CA ASN A 42 -4.39 -3.51 3.84
C ASN A 42 -4.85 -3.65 5.30
N ARG A 43 -5.12 -4.86 5.79
CA ARG A 43 -5.49 -5.06 7.20
C ARG A 43 -4.34 -4.77 8.15
N TYR A 44 -3.13 -5.24 7.82
CA TYR A 44 -2.01 -5.26 8.77
C TYR A 44 -1.05 -4.09 8.61
N PHE A 45 -0.92 -3.54 7.41
CA PHE A 45 0.10 -2.55 7.07
C PHE A 45 -0.47 -1.26 6.48
N TYR A 46 -1.79 -1.14 6.32
CA TYR A 46 -2.37 0.11 5.83
C TYR A 46 -2.20 1.22 6.86
N LYS A 47 -1.52 2.27 6.44
CA LYS A 47 -1.50 3.55 7.16
C LYS A 47 -2.58 4.43 6.54
N PRO A 48 -3.60 4.85 7.31
CA PRO A 48 -4.59 5.80 6.82
C PRO A 48 -3.90 7.05 6.29
N LYS A 49 -4.22 7.41 5.04
CA LYS A 49 -3.82 8.71 4.52
C LYS A 49 -4.65 9.77 5.24
N ALA A 50 -3.99 10.81 5.77
CA ALA A 50 -4.69 11.96 6.32
C ALA A 50 -5.62 12.54 5.25
N LEU A 51 -6.86 12.84 5.64
CA LEU A 51 -7.80 13.52 4.77
C LEU A 51 -7.29 14.94 4.51
N ARG A 52 -7.51 15.44 3.29
CA ARG A 52 -7.32 16.85 2.98
C ARG A 52 -8.21 17.72 3.88
N SER A 53 -7.76 18.94 4.17
CA SER A 53 -8.48 19.89 5.01
C SER A 53 -9.77 20.38 4.35
N LEU A 54 -10.70 20.89 5.17
CA LEU A 54 -11.94 21.50 4.67
C LEU A 54 -11.64 22.77 3.85
N GLU A 55 -10.60 23.50 4.23
CA GLU A 55 -10.11 24.68 3.54
C GLU A 55 -9.64 24.35 2.12
N GLU A 56 -8.85 23.28 1.96
CA GLU A 56 -8.43 22.78 0.64
C GLU A 56 -9.63 22.31 -0.20
N ILE A 57 -10.57 21.58 0.42
CA ILE A 57 -11.81 21.16 -0.26
C ILE A 57 -12.57 22.38 -0.80
N ARG A 58 -12.70 23.43 0.01
CA ARG A 58 -13.42 24.66 -0.36
C ARG A 58 -12.70 25.43 -1.46
N ALA A 59 -11.37 25.51 -1.38
CA ALA A 59 -10.57 26.20 -2.40
C ALA A 59 -10.71 25.53 -3.77
N ASP A 60 -10.64 24.19 -3.82
CA ASP A 60 -10.83 23.42 -5.05
C ASP A 60 -12.24 23.62 -5.62
N LEU A 61 -13.27 23.60 -4.77
CA LEU A 61 -14.66 23.78 -5.22
C LEU A 61 -14.86 25.15 -5.89
N LEU A 62 -14.32 26.21 -5.30
CA LEU A 62 -14.40 27.57 -5.85
C LEU A 62 -13.59 27.71 -7.15
N ALA A 63 -12.45 27.02 -7.25
CA ALA A 63 -11.66 27.01 -8.48
C ALA A 63 -12.44 26.35 -9.62
N VAL A 64 -13.10 25.21 -9.34
CA VAL A 64 -13.95 24.50 -10.31
C VAL A 64 -15.17 25.34 -10.71
N GLU A 65 -15.83 26.03 -9.78
CA GLU A 65 -16.92 26.96 -10.12
C GLU A 65 -16.46 28.03 -11.10
N LYS A 66 -15.32 28.67 -10.83
CA LYS A 66 -14.78 29.73 -11.68
C LYS A 66 -14.36 29.22 -13.07
N GLU A 67 -13.80 28.01 -13.14
CA GLU A 67 -13.48 27.37 -14.43
C GLU A 67 -14.76 27.12 -15.25
N ALA A 68 -15.81 26.63 -14.60
CA ALA A 68 -17.09 26.38 -15.25
C ALA A 68 -17.76 27.69 -15.74
N GLU A 69 -17.70 28.76 -14.94
CA GLU A 69 -18.19 30.08 -15.34
C GLU A 69 -17.42 30.61 -16.57
N GLY A 70 -16.09 30.58 -16.54
CA GLY A 70 -15.28 31.04 -17.67
C GLY A 70 -15.50 30.22 -18.95
N PHE A 71 -15.70 28.91 -18.83
CA PHE A 71 -16.06 28.06 -19.97
C PHE A 71 -17.43 28.40 -20.55
N LEU A 72 -18.41 28.73 -19.70
CA LEU A 72 -19.73 29.15 -20.16
C LEU A 72 -19.67 30.51 -20.88
N GLU A 73 -18.87 31.46 -20.39
CA GLU A 73 -18.63 32.75 -21.06
C GLU A 73 -18.04 32.54 -22.45
N GLU A 74 -17.05 31.67 -22.60
CA GLU A 74 -16.43 31.35 -23.91
C GLU A 74 -17.44 30.77 -24.91
N ILE A 75 -18.39 29.93 -24.46
CA ILE A 75 -19.46 29.39 -25.32
C ILE A 75 -20.47 30.47 -25.72
N LEU A 76 -20.79 31.40 -24.81
CA LEU A 76 -21.81 32.43 -25.03
C LEU A 76 -21.30 33.61 -25.86
N GLU A 77 -19.99 33.88 -25.83
CA GLU A 77 -19.33 34.92 -26.63
C GLU A 77 -18.91 34.43 -28.04
N GLY A 78 -18.96 33.12 -28.29
CA GLY A 78 -18.61 32.47 -29.57
C GLY A 78 -19.75 32.33 -30.59
#